data_AF-A0A3B9VR82-F1
#
_entry.id   AF-A0A3B9VR82-F1
#
_cell.length_a   1.000
_cell.length_b   1.000
_cell.length_c   1.000
_cell.angle_alpha   90.00
_cell.angle_beta   90.00
_cell.angle_gamma   90.00
#
_symmetry.space_group_name_H-M   'P 1'
#
loop_
_entity.id
_entity.type
_entity.pdbx_description
1 polymer ?
#
loop_
_entity_poly.entity_id
_entity_poly.type
_entity_poly.pdbx_seq_one_letter_code
_entity_poly.pdbx_strand_id
1 'polypeptide(L)'
;MPTPFEDLQSRAAARWEALTAGQSAWIRVGGGTSGLAVGADRLFDAFNHAVESSGVNANVSMVGALGLMYMEPQVDVLMPDGTRIYYGNVEPEEAISIVEQHVKNGEPLLDRAFAYSVSDGAASGETGVGKLPVLESLPMFALQERIATRNFGEIDPHDLLQYVANDGYTALNRALTEMTPEQIVDEIKAAGLRGRGGAAFPAGLKWCFLAPSDAPVKYVLCNAEEGDPGAFNDK
;
A
#
# COMPACT_ATOMS: atom_id res chain seq x y z
N MET A 1 -1.31 -18.64 -26.34
CA MET A 1 -2.04 -18.74 -25.06
C MET A 1 -1.23 -17.96 -24.04
N PRO A 2 -1.87 -17.15 -23.18
CA PRO A 2 -1.14 -16.44 -22.13
C PRO A 2 -0.43 -17.42 -21.20
N THR A 3 0.74 -17.03 -20.68
CA THR A 3 1.40 -17.75 -19.59
C THR A 3 0.55 -17.68 -18.32
N PRO A 4 0.75 -18.57 -17.32
CA PRO A 4 0.04 -18.49 -16.06
C PRO A 4 0.19 -17.14 -15.34
N PHE A 5 1.35 -16.48 -15.49
CA PHE A 5 1.58 -15.16 -14.91
C PHE A 5 0.85 -14.04 -15.67
N GLU A 6 0.80 -14.10 -17.01
CA GLU A 6 0.03 -13.16 -17.83
C GLU A 6 -1.48 -13.23 -17.54
N ASP A 7 -2.02 -14.44 -17.31
CA ASP A 7 -3.41 -14.61 -16.87
C ASP A 7 -3.65 -13.98 -15.49
N LEU A 8 -2.73 -14.21 -14.54
CA LEU A 8 -2.80 -13.61 -13.21
C LEU A 8 -2.74 -12.08 -13.27
N GLN A 9 -1.85 -11.51 -14.09
CA GLN A 9 -1.76 -10.07 -14.32
C GLN A 9 -3.04 -9.51 -14.92
N SER A 10 -3.66 -10.21 -15.88
CA SER A 10 -4.92 -9.76 -16.49
C SER A 10 -6.06 -9.70 -15.47
N ARG A 11 -6.16 -10.72 -14.59
CA ARG A 11 -7.13 -10.74 -13.49
C ARG A 11 -6.86 -9.66 -12.45
N ALA A 12 -5.58 -9.42 -12.14
CA ALA A 12 -5.14 -8.39 -11.22
C ALA A 12 -5.49 -6.98 -11.75
N ALA A 13 -5.23 -6.72 -13.03
CA ALA A 13 -5.60 -5.47 -13.68
C ALA A 13 -7.10 -5.21 -13.61
N ALA A 14 -7.93 -6.21 -13.93
CA ALA A 14 -9.39 -6.08 -13.82
C ALA A 14 -9.86 -5.84 -12.37
N ARG A 15 -9.23 -6.50 -11.38
CA ARG A 15 -9.51 -6.27 -9.95
C ARG A 15 -9.15 -4.84 -9.53
N TRP A 16 -8.00 -4.34 -9.98
CA TRP A 16 -7.52 -3.00 -9.66
C TRP A 16 -8.40 -1.93 -10.31
N GLU A 17 -8.71 -2.08 -11.60
CA GLU A 17 -9.59 -1.18 -12.35
C GLU A 17 -10.97 -1.07 -11.69
N ALA A 18 -11.54 -2.19 -11.23
CA ALA A 18 -12.81 -2.21 -10.51
C ALA A 18 -12.78 -1.40 -9.18
N LEU A 19 -11.61 -1.29 -8.54
CA LEU A 19 -11.42 -0.53 -7.31
C LEU A 19 -11.08 0.95 -7.56
N THR A 20 -10.31 1.26 -8.61
CA THR A 20 -9.71 2.60 -8.80
C THR A 20 -10.32 3.43 -9.92
N ALA A 21 -10.88 2.80 -10.94
CA ALA A 21 -11.48 3.47 -12.11
C ALA A 21 -12.94 3.04 -12.34
N GLY A 22 -13.49 2.27 -11.40
CA GLY A 22 -14.88 1.83 -11.42
C GLY A 22 -15.87 2.94 -11.07
N GLN A 23 -17.15 2.58 -11.06
CA GLN A 23 -18.24 3.48 -10.65
C GLN A 23 -18.45 3.52 -9.13
N SER A 24 -17.72 2.69 -8.38
CA SER A 24 -17.81 2.60 -6.92
C SER A 24 -16.72 3.42 -6.27
N ALA A 25 -17.05 4.11 -5.18
CA ALA A 25 -16.03 4.64 -4.30
C ALA A 25 -15.25 3.48 -3.64
N TRP A 26 -14.03 3.75 -3.20
CA TRP A 26 -13.22 2.80 -2.44
C TRP A 26 -12.77 3.43 -1.13
N ILE A 27 -13.31 2.89 -0.03
CA ILE A 27 -12.96 3.25 1.34
C ILE A 27 -11.85 2.31 1.80
N ARG A 28 -10.73 2.89 2.24
CA ARG A 28 -9.59 2.15 2.76
C ARG A 28 -9.35 2.51 4.20
N VAL A 29 -9.31 1.51 5.07
CA VAL A 29 -9.04 1.65 6.50
C VAL A 29 -7.62 1.17 6.78
N GLY A 30 -6.80 2.00 7.41
CA GLY A 30 -5.43 1.68 7.78
C GLY A 30 -5.37 0.63 8.89
N GLY A 31 -5.04 -0.61 8.51
CA GLY A 31 -5.02 -1.79 9.38
C GLY A 31 -3.63 -2.34 9.67
N GLY A 32 -2.58 -1.52 9.58
CA GLY A 32 -1.27 -1.91 10.10
C GLY A 32 -1.32 -2.16 11.61
N THR A 33 -0.25 -2.73 12.17
CA THR A 33 -0.15 -3.04 13.61
C THR A 33 -0.49 -1.85 14.51
N SER A 34 -0.07 -0.64 14.14
CA SER A 34 -0.43 0.61 14.81
C SER A 34 -1.93 0.92 14.74
N GLY A 35 -2.53 0.85 13.56
CA GLY A 35 -3.96 1.08 13.34
C GLY A 35 -4.82 0.08 14.11
N LEU A 36 -4.48 -1.20 14.06
CA LEU A 36 -5.16 -2.25 14.84
C LEU A 36 -5.05 -2.00 16.34
N ALA A 37 -3.89 -1.56 16.83
CA ALA A 37 -3.70 -1.25 18.25
C ALA A 37 -4.61 -0.13 18.78
N VAL A 38 -5.06 0.78 17.90
CA VAL A 38 -5.98 1.87 18.25
C VAL A 38 -7.42 1.63 17.77
N GLY A 39 -7.73 0.45 17.24
CA GLY A 39 -9.11 0.02 16.94
C GLY A 39 -9.55 0.12 15.47
N ALA A 40 -8.62 0.03 14.52
CA ALA A 40 -8.95 0.00 13.08
C ALA A 40 -9.90 -1.16 12.69
N ASP A 41 -9.91 -2.26 13.44
CA ASP A 41 -10.85 -3.38 13.28
C ASP A 41 -12.30 -2.95 13.49
N ARG A 42 -12.58 -2.28 14.62
CA ARG A 42 -13.91 -1.73 14.92
C ARG A 42 -14.33 -0.66 13.93
N LEU A 43 -13.36 0.15 13.47
CA LEU A 43 -13.61 1.16 12.45
C LEU A 43 -13.96 0.52 11.10
N PHE A 44 -13.25 -0.54 10.70
CA PHE A 44 -13.54 -1.30 9.49
C PHE A 44 -14.94 -1.91 9.53
N ASP A 45 -15.35 -2.50 10.66
CA ASP A 45 -16.71 -3.01 10.84
C ASP A 45 -17.76 -1.89 10.74
N ALA A 46 -17.48 -0.71 11.32
CA ALA A 46 -18.36 0.44 11.23
C ALA A 46 -18.54 0.94 9.79
N PHE A 47 -17.48 0.97 8.98
CA PHE A 47 -17.58 1.33 7.57
C PHE A 47 -18.37 0.32 6.74
N ASN A 48 -18.15 -0.98 6.95
CA ASN A 48 -18.95 -2.01 6.29
C ASN A 48 -20.44 -1.84 6.61
N HIS A 49 -20.77 -1.67 7.89
CA HIS A 49 -22.15 -1.46 8.33
C HIS A 49 -22.76 -0.16 7.75
N ALA A 50 -21.98 0.93 7.71
CA ALA A 50 -22.44 2.20 7.15
C ALA A 50 -22.70 2.10 5.64
N VAL A 51 -21.81 1.45 4.88
CA VAL A 51 -21.99 1.22 3.43
C VAL A 51 -23.23 0.38 3.16
N GLU A 52 -23.42 -0.72 3.90
CA GLU A 52 -24.60 -1.58 3.80
C GLU A 52 -25.90 -0.82 4.13
N SER A 53 -25.89 -0.03 5.21
CA SER A 53 -27.08 0.69 5.68
C SER A 53 -27.48 1.85 4.76
N SER A 54 -26.51 2.56 4.18
CA SER A 54 -26.76 3.67 3.26
C SER A 54 -27.05 3.22 1.83
N GLY A 55 -26.77 1.95 1.49
CA GLY A 55 -27.00 1.39 0.15
C GLY A 55 -26.15 2.02 -0.95
N VAL A 56 -24.99 2.58 -0.58
CA VAL A 56 -24.08 3.23 -1.53
C VAL A 56 -23.25 2.18 -2.28
N ASN A 57 -22.87 2.51 -3.51
CA ASN A 57 -21.94 1.68 -4.28
C ASN A 57 -20.50 2.00 -3.85
N ALA A 58 -20.00 1.33 -2.81
CA ALA A 58 -18.64 1.51 -2.33
C ALA A 58 -18.00 0.17 -1.90
N ASN A 59 -16.71 0.04 -2.16
CA ASN A 59 -15.89 -1.04 -1.60
C ASN A 59 -15.27 -0.58 -0.28
N VAL A 60 -15.10 -1.50 0.66
CA VAL A 60 -14.34 -1.27 1.90
C VAL A 60 -13.18 -2.26 1.93
N SER A 61 -11.95 -1.79 2.20
CA SER A 61 -10.78 -2.66 2.34
C SER A 61 -9.92 -2.24 3.52
N MET A 62 -9.35 -3.23 4.19
CA MET A 62 -8.32 -3.00 5.19
C MET A 62 -6.98 -2.97 4.45
N VAL A 63 -6.27 -1.84 4.51
CA VAL A 63 -4.97 -1.66 3.84
C VAL A 63 -3.85 -1.55 4.87
N GLY A 64 -2.59 -1.61 4.42
CA GLY A 64 -1.45 -1.34 5.31
C GLY A 64 -1.49 0.07 5.91
N ALA A 65 -0.68 0.34 6.94
CA ALA A 65 -0.55 1.69 7.48
C ALA A 65 0.13 2.63 6.46
N LEU A 66 -0.33 3.88 6.36
CA LEU A 66 0.28 4.88 5.47
C LEU A 66 1.64 5.40 5.99
N GLY A 67 1.95 5.16 7.27
CA GLY A 67 3.20 5.58 7.92
C GLY A 67 3.08 6.84 8.79
N LEU A 68 1.88 7.41 8.92
CA LEU A 68 1.58 8.55 9.80
C LEU A 68 1.01 8.05 11.14
N MET A 69 1.84 7.35 11.92
CA MET A 69 1.37 6.62 13.11
C MET A 69 0.63 7.48 14.15
N TYR A 70 0.90 8.79 14.20
CA TYR A 70 0.22 9.72 15.11
C TYR A 70 -1.23 10.04 14.69
N MET A 71 -1.62 9.68 13.46
CA MET A 71 -2.97 9.91 12.90
C MET A 71 -3.77 8.62 12.72
N GLU A 72 -3.31 7.49 13.25
CA GLU A 72 -4.09 6.25 13.21
C GLU A 72 -5.32 6.33 14.16
N PRO A 73 -6.42 5.62 13.86
CA PRO A 73 -6.70 4.96 12.60
C PRO A 73 -6.88 5.97 11.46
N GLN A 74 -6.22 5.72 10.34
CA GLN A 74 -6.38 6.51 9.12
C GLN A 74 -7.44 5.88 8.22
N VAL A 75 -8.19 6.72 7.52
CA VAL A 75 -9.13 6.30 6.49
C VAL A 75 -8.92 7.17 5.28
N ASP A 76 -8.92 6.58 4.10
CA ASP A 76 -9.04 7.36 2.88
C ASP A 76 -10.19 6.85 2.02
N VAL A 77 -10.71 7.75 1.19
CA VAL A 77 -11.81 7.47 0.29
C VAL A 77 -11.39 7.93 -1.09
N LEU A 78 -11.22 6.98 -2.01
CA LEU A 78 -11.05 7.21 -3.43
C LEU A 78 -12.43 7.27 -4.09
N MET A 79 -12.74 8.41 -4.70
CA MET A 79 -13.97 8.65 -5.44
C MET A 79 -13.79 8.27 -6.93
N PRO A 80 -14.88 7.96 -7.65
CA PRO A 80 -14.83 7.59 -9.07
C PRO A 80 -14.22 8.66 -10.00
N ASP A 81 -14.17 9.91 -9.57
CA ASP A 81 -13.52 11.01 -10.31
C ASP A 81 -11.98 11.01 -10.16
N GLY A 82 -11.43 10.04 -9.42
CA GLY A 82 -9.99 9.93 -9.13
C GLY A 82 -9.53 10.74 -7.93
N THR A 83 -10.42 11.48 -7.26
CA THR A 83 -10.09 12.24 -6.06
C THR A 83 -10.03 11.31 -4.85
N ARG A 84 -8.91 11.32 -4.13
CA ARG A 84 -8.71 10.58 -2.89
C ARG A 84 -8.59 11.54 -1.72
N ILE A 85 -9.45 11.39 -0.71
CA ILE A 85 -9.45 12.23 0.50
C ILE A 85 -9.00 11.42 1.70
N TYR A 86 -8.12 11.99 2.52
CA TYR A 86 -7.53 11.33 3.69
C TYR A 86 -8.04 11.95 4.99
N TYR A 87 -8.46 11.08 5.91
CA TYR A 87 -8.97 11.37 7.24
C TYR A 87 -8.07 10.69 8.28
N GLY A 88 -7.74 11.42 9.35
CA GLY A 88 -6.87 10.95 10.42
C GLY A 88 -7.60 10.94 11.76
N ASN A 89 -7.16 10.05 12.66
CA ASN A 89 -7.76 9.82 13.97
C ASN A 89 -9.27 9.66 13.85
N VAL A 90 -9.70 8.75 12.97
CA VAL A 90 -11.12 8.53 12.68
C VAL A 90 -11.71 7.61 13.73
N GLU A 91 -12.80 8.05 14.37
CA GLU A 91 -13.56 7.23 15.32
C GLU A 91 -14.68 6.45 14.60
N PRO A 92 -15.09 5.26 15.10
CA PRO A 92 -16.15 4.45 14.48
C PRO A 92 -17.47 5.21 14.24
N GLU A 93 -17.82 6.15 15.10
CA GLU A 93 -19.04 6.95 14.99
C GLU A 93 -19.00 7.91 13.79
N GLU A 94 -17.82 8.26 13.29
CA GLU A 94 -17.65 9.14 12.13
C GLU A 94 -17.91 8.40 10.80
N ALA A 95 -17.85 7.07 10.79
CA ALA A 95 -17.99 6.26 9.58
C ALA A 95 -19.29 6.56 8.82
N ILE A 96 -20.42 6.68 9.53
CA ILE A 96 -21.71 6.98 8.90
C ILE A 96 -21.73 8.36 8.24
N SER A 97 -21.08 9.35 8.86
CA SER A 97 -21.02 10.71 8.31
C SER A 97 -20.13 10.77 7.06
N ILE A 98 -19.01 10.04 7.05
CA ILE A 98 -18.14 9.91 5.89
C ILE A 98 -18.89 9.19 4.76
N VAL A 99 -19.63 8.12 5.04
CA VAL A 99 -20.41 7.42 4.01
C VAL A 99 -21.57 8.27 3.47
N GLU A 100 -22.40 8.84 4.35
CA GLU A 100 -23.59 9.62 3.93
C GLU A 100 -23.23 10.96 3.27
N GLN A 101 -22.19 11.65 3.74
CA GLN A 101 -21.86 12.98 3.19
C GLN A 101 -20.82 12.88 2.08
N HIS A 102 -19.68 12.23 2.34
CA HIS A 102 -18.60 12.18 1.37
C HIS A 102 -18.91 11.20 0.24
N VAL A 103 -19.21 9.93 0.56
CA VAL A 103 -19.37 8.90 -0.47
C VAL A 103 -20.67 9.07 -1.25
N LYS A 104 -21.80 9.29 -0.55
CA LYS A 104 -23.13 9.34 -1.18
C LYS A 104 -23.42 10.69 -1.85
N ASN A 105 -23.06 11.80 -1.21
CA ASN A 105 -23.37 13.14 -1.75
C ASN A 105 -22.19 13.77 -2.51
N GLY A 106 -20.99 13.17 -2.46
CA GLY A 106 -19.79 13.74 -3.08
C GLY A 106 -19.23 14.94 -2.32
N GLU A 107 -19.56 15.08 -1.03
CA GLU A 107 -19.20 16.24 -0.21
C GLU A 107 -18.23 15.82 0.90
N PRO A 108 -16.90 15.94 0.72
CA PRO A 108 -15.94 15.55 1.75
C PRO A 108 -16.08 16.40 3.01
N LEU A 109 -15.81 15.79 4.17
CA LEU A 109 -15.78 16.48 5.46
C LEU A 109 -14.47 17.27 5.59
N LEU A 110 -14.41 18.44 4.94
CA LEU A 110 -13.17 19.23 4.79
C LEU A 110 -12.52 19.63 6.12
N ASP A 111 -13.29 19.84 7.17
CA ASP A 111 -12.76 20.18 8.51
C ASP A 111 -12.14 18.97 9.24
N ARG A 112 -12.41 17.74 8.75
CA ARG A 112 -11.85 16.49 9.30
C ARG A 112 -10.76 15.90 8.42
N ALA A 113 -10.80 16.14 7.12
CA ALA A 113 -9.76 15.70 6.20
C ALA A 113 -8.44 16.46 6.44
N PHE A 114 -7.31 15.79 6.26
CA PHE A 114 -5.98 16.41 6.41
C PHE A 114 -5.22 16.57 5.09
N ALA A 115 -5.61 15.82 4.05
CA ALA A 115 -4.98 15.88 2.73
C ALA A 115 -5.90 15.32 1.64
N TYR A 116 -5.49 15.55 0.39
CA TYR A 116 -6.04 14.88 -0.78
C TYR A 116 -4.95 14.44 -1.75
N SER A 117 -5.27 13.53 -2.67
CA SER A 117 -4.47 13.23 -3.86
C SER A 117 -5.40 12.98 -5.05
N VAL A 118 -4.88 13.04 -6.27
CA VAL A 118 -5.66 12.77 -7.50
C VAL A 118 -4.89 11.76 -8.34
N SER A 119 -5.54 10.70 -8.77
CA SER A 119 -4.96 9.76 -9.74
C SER A 119 -4.78 10.45 -11.11
N ASP A 120 -3.62 10.26 -11.72
CA ASP A 120 -3.16 10.85 -13.00
C ASP A 120 -2.86 12.36 -13.01
N GLY A 121 -1.71 12.74 -12.45
CA GLY A 121 -0.95 13.91 -12.91
C GLY A 121 -1.62 15.29 -12.79
N ALA A 122 -2.85 15.37 -12.32
CA ALA A 122 -3.61 16.59 -12.03
C ALA A 122 -3.15 17.25 -10.73
N ALA A 123 -1.90 17.01 -10.32
CA ALA A 123 -1.15 17.89 -9.43
C ALA A 123 -0.73 19.19 -10.17
N SER A 124 -1.54 19.69 -11.10
CA SER A 124 -1.54 21.12 -11.39
C SER A 124 -2.38 21.76 -10.30
N GLY A 125 -1.73 22.49 -9.38
CA GLY A 125 -2.31 23.12 -8.19
C GLY A 125 -3.39 24.19 -8.44
N GLU A 126 -4.31 23.95 -9.36
CA GLU A 126 -5.44 24.80 -9.72
C GLU A 126 -6.81 24.14 -9.41
N THR A 127 -6.89 22.80 -9.29
CA THR A 127 -8.10 22.08 -8.86
C THR A 127 -7.97 21.61 -7.41
N GLY A 128 -7.98 22.55 -6.47
CA GLY A 128 -7.91 22.23 -5.04
C GLY A 128 -9.21 21.63 -4.52
N VAL A 129 -9.12 20.59 -3.68
CA VAL A 129 -10.25 20.15 -2.84
C VAL A 129 -10.34 21.08 -1.62
N GLY A 130 -11.06 22.19 -1.77
CA GLY A 130 -11.16 23.20 -0.72
C GLY A 130 -9.81 23.81 -0.35
N LYS A 131 -9.44 23.74 0.94
CA LYS A 131 -8.14 24.21 1.48
C LYS A 131 -7.18 23.07 1.82
N LEU A 132 -7.51 21.83 1.44
CA LEU A 132 -6.67 20.68 1.78
C LEU A 132 -5.35 20.73 1.01
N PRO A 133 -4.22 20.39 1.63
CA PRO A 133 -2.96 20.20 0.92
C PRO A 133 -2.96 18.87 0.15
N VAL A 134 -2.16 18.81 -0.91
CA VAL A 134 -1.84 17.54 -1.59
C VAL A 134 -1.00 16.67 -0.65
N LEU A 135 -1.28 15.37 -0.52
CA LEU A 135 -0.61 14.45 0.42
C LEU A 135 0.92 14.52 0.30
N GLU A 136 1.43 14.50 -0.93
CA GLU A 136 2.86 14.52 -1.24
C GLU A 136 3.54 15.83 -0.83
N SER A 137 2.78 16.92 -0.68
CA SER A 137 3.30 18.22 -0.23
C SER A 137 3.48 18.32 1.29
N LEU A 138 2.90 17.39 2.05
CA LEU A 138 3.06 17.38 3.50
C LEU A 138 4.53 17.14 3.87
N PRO A 139 5.06 17.80 4.92
CA PRO A 139 6.46 17.65 5.33
C PRO A 139 6.90 16.20 5.57
N MET A 140 5.97 15.35 6.02
CA MET A 140 6.23 13.93 6.25
C MET A 140 6.44 13.14 4.95
N PHE A 141 5.84 13.52 3.82
CA PHE A 141 5.96 12.81 2.53
C PHE A 141 6.91 13.48 1.54
N ALA A 142 6.99 14.80 1.54
CA ALA A 142 7.71 15.58 0.52
C ALA A 142 9.19 15.22 0.37
N LEU A 143 9.79 14.63 1.40
CA LEU A 143 11.20 14.22 1.45
C LEU A 143 11.39 12.70 1.39
N GLN A 144 10.34 11.92 1.16
CA GLN A 144 10.43 10.47 1.10
C GLN A 144 10.66 9.97 -0.33
N GLU A 145 11.52 8.97 -0.45
CA GLU A 145 11.59 8.12 -1.64
C GLU A 145 11.14 6.71 -1.24
N ARG A 146 9.87 6.39 -1.52
CA ARG A 146 9.26 5.12 -1.09
C ARG A 146 9.51 4.05 -2.15
N ILE A 147 10.62 3.32 -2.02
CA ILE A 147 10.94 2.20 -2.93
C ILE A 147 10.35 0.88 -2.39
N ALA A 148 10.76 0.48 -1.18
CA ALA A 148 10.30 -0.75 -0.54
C ALA A 148 8.90 -0.60 0.06
N THR A 149 8.55 0.59 0.51
CA THR A 149 7.27 0.91 1.17
C THR A 149 6.27 1.57 0.22
N ARG A 150 6.48 1.50 -1.10
CA ARG A 150 5.60 2.13 -2.11
C ARG A 150 4.12 1.73 -1.99
N ASN A 151 3.86 0.49 -1.55
CA ASN A 151 2.51 -0.05 -1.44
C ASN A 151 1.87 0.13 -0.04
N PHE A 152 2.59 0.70 0.94
CA PHE A 152 2.04 0.94 2.28
C PHE A 152 0.87 1.93 2.20
N GLY A 153 -0.29 1.59 2.76
CA GLY A 153 -1.50 2.41 2.64
C GLY A 153 -2.21 2.36 1.29
N GLU A 154 -1.69 1.58 0.33
CA GLU A 154 -2.25 1.53 -1.03
C GLU A 154 -3.06 0.26 -1.29
N ILE A 155 -2.58 -0.88 -0.77
CA ILE A 155 -3.16 -2.20 -1.04
C ILE A 155 -3.58 -2.92 0.24
N ASP A 156 -4.55 -3.81 0.10
CA ASP A 156 -4.87 -4.83 1.09
C ASP A 156 -3.77 -5.91 1.10
N PRO A 157 -3.04 -6.11 2.21
CA PRO A 157 -1.98 -7.11 2.30
C PRO A 157 -2.48 -8.56 2.17
N HIS A 158 -3.78 -8.80 2.26
CA HIS A 158 -4.42 -10.11 2.06
C HIS A 158 -5.03 -10.30 0.67
N ASP A 159 -5.06 -9.27 -0.19
CA ASP A 159 -5.53 -9.36 -1.58
C ASP A 159 -4.34 -9.55 -2.54
N LEU A 160 -4.09 -10.80 -2.92
CA LEU A 160 -3.05 -11.17 -3.88
C LEU A 160 -3.15 -10.38 -5.20
N LEU A 161 -4.36 -10.13 -5.69
CA LEU A 161 -4.56 -9.47 -6.98
C LEU A 161 -4.19 -7.99 -6.91
N GLN A 162 -4.43 -7.32 -5.79
CA GLN A 162 -3.95 -5.95 -5.59
C GLN A 162 -2.42 -5.90 -5.59
N TYR A 163 -1.75 -6.87 -4.94
CA TYR A 163 -0.29 -6.94 -4.97
C TYR A 163 0.25 -7.14 -6.39
N VAL A 164 -0.31 -8.08 -7.16
CA VAL A 164 0.10 -8.33 -8.56
C VAL A 164 -0.16 -7.13 -9.47
N ALA A 165 -1.30 -6.43 -9.29
CA ALA A 165 -1.61 -5.23 -10.06
C ALA A 165 -0.60 -4.10 -9.83
N ASN A 166 0.04 -4.09 -8.66
CA ASN A 166 1.08 -3.13 -8.26
C ASN A 166 2.49 -3.74 -8.35
N ASP A 167 2.77 -4.41 -9.48
CA ASP A 167 4.05 -5.04 -9.85
C ASP A 167 4.51 -6.22 -8.97
N GLY A 168 3.64 -6.73 -8.09
CA GLY A 168 3.90 -7.90 -7.29
C GLY A 168 4.24 -9.12 -8.14
N TYR A 169 5.26 -9.86 -7.73
CA TYR A 169 5.81 -11.02 -8.43
C TYR A 169 6.40 -10.79 -9.83
N THR A 170 6.31 -9.60 -10.43
CA THR A 170 6.90 -9.31 -11.75
C THR A 170 8.39 -9.65 -11.79
N ALA A 171 9.15 -9.22 -10.77
CA ALA A 171 10.58 -9.53 -10.65
C ALA A 171 10.84 -11.03 -10.40
N LEU A 172 9.97 -11.71 -9.65
CA LEU A 172 10.09 -13.16 -9.41
C LEU A 172 9.86 -13.95 -10.70
N ASN A 173 8.84 -13.57 -11.49
CA ASN A 173 8.57 -14.19 -12.77
C ASN A 173 9.80 -14.08 -13.68
N ARG A 174 10.32 -12.86 -13.90
CA ARG A 174 11.56 -12.63 -14.67
C ARG A 174 12.74 -13.46 -14.14
N ALA A 175 12.94 -13.49 -12.82
CA ALA A 175 14.03 -14.26 -12.21
C ALA A 175 13.92 -15.77 -12.48
N LEU A 176 12.69 -16.32 -12.53
CA LEU A 176 12.45 -17.75 -12.75
C LEU A 176 12.43 -18.15 -14.23
N THR A 177 12.01 -17.26 -15.13
CA THR A 177 11.77 -17.59 -16.53
C THR A 177 12.85 -17.10 -17.48
N GLU A 178 13.59 -16.04 -17.12
CA GLU A 178 14.49 -15.33 -18.03
C GLU A 178 15.93 -15.21 -17.52
N MET A 179 16.20 -15.51 -16.25
CA MET A 179 17.50 -15.29 -15.64
C MET A 179 18.14 -16.58 -15.12
N THR A 180 19.47 -16.66 -15.21
CA THR A 180 20.26 -17.66 -14.49
C THR A 180 20.56 -17.18 -13.06
N PRO A 181 20.89 -18.10 -12.13
CA PRO A 181 21.33 -17.71 -10.78
C PRO A 181 22.48 -16.69 -10.77
N GLU A 182 23.43 -16.81 -11.69
CA GLU A 182 24.57 -15.90 -11.83
C GLU A 182 24.11 -14.49 -12.23
N GLN A 183 23.20 -14.39 -13.20
CA GLN A 183 22.63 -13.11 -13.63
C GLN A 183 21.86 -12.42 -12.49
N ILE A 184 21.14 -13.18 -11.66
CA ILE A 184 20.45 -12.63 -10.48
C ILE A 184 21.46 -12.07 -9.48
N VAL A 185 22.55 -12.79 -9.21
CA VAL A 185 23.60 -12.32 -8.30
C VAL A 185 24.27 -11.05 -8.82
N ASP A 186 24.56 -10.98 -10.12
CA ASP A 186 25.17 -9.80 -10.74
C ASP A 186 24.24 -8.58 -10.75
N GLU A 187 22.93 -8.77 -10.97
CA GLU A 187 21.92 -7.71 -10.86
C GLU A 187 21.92 -7.09 -9.44
N ILE A 188 21.92 -7.93 -8.39
CA ILE A 188 21.94 -7.45 -7.00
C ILE A 188 23.26 -6.76 -6.63
N LYS A 189 24.39 -7.20 -7.21
CA LYS A 189 25.68 -6.52 -7.07
C LYS A 189 25.67 -5.15 -7.75
N ALA A 190 25.15 -5.08 -8.97
CA ALA A 190 25.03 -3.83 -9.72
C ALA A 190 24.11 -2.83 -9.00
N ALA A 191 23.03 -3.31 -8.37
CA ALA A 191 22.14 -2.49 -7.55
C ALA A 191 22.79 -1.93 -6.28
N GLY A 192 23.95 -2.46 -5.86
CA GLY A 192 24.66 -1.98 -4.67
C GLY A 192 23.89 -2.22 -3.36
N LEU A 193 22.97 -3.20 -3.32
CA LEU A 193 22.15 -3.47 -2.15
C LEU A 193 23.03 -3.89 -0.96
N ARG A 194 22.75 -3.31 0.20
CA ARG A 194 23.43 -3.61 1.48
C ARG A 194 22.43 -4.17 2.48
N GLY A 195 22.91 -5.02 3.39
CA GLY A 195 22.09 -5.58 4.46
C GLY A 195 21.45 -4.49 5.32
N ARG A 196 20.14 -4.57 5.53
CA ARG A 196 19.37 -3.54 6.25
C ARG A 196 19.26 -3.76 7.76
N GLY A 197 19.64 -4.93 8.27
CA GLY A 197 19.75 -5.21 9.71
C GLY A 197 21.01 -4.64 10.38
N GLY A 198 21.45 -3.43 10.01
CA GLY A 198 22.55 -2.72 10.68
C GLY A 198 23.97 -2.97 10.14
N ALA A 199 24.38 -4.23 9.91
CA ALA A 199 25.75 -4.54 9.50
C ALA A 199 26.16 -4.01 8.11
N ALA A 200 25.17 -3.69 7.26
CA ALA A 200 25.37 -3.06 5.96
C ALA A 200 26.38 -3.77 5.03
N PHE A 201 26.53 -5.09 5.17
CA PHE A 201 27.35 -5.91 4.28
C PHE A 201 26.70 -5.98 2.88
N PRO A 202 27.47 -5.89 1.77
CA PRO A 202 26.89 -5.96 0.43
C PRO A 202 26.17 -7.29 0.18
N ALA A 203 24.88 -7.23 -0.13
CA ALA A 203 24.01 -8.40 -0.25
C ALA A 203 24.44 -9.30 -1.43
N GLY A 204 24.73 -8.69 -2.59
CA GLY A 204 25.17 -9.44 -3.77
C GLY A 204 26.51 -10.16 -3.57
N LEU A 205 27.45 -9.55 -2.83
CA LEU A 205 28.72 -10.20 -2.46
C LEU A 205 28.48 -11.40 -1.53
N LYS A 206 27.58 -11.27 -0.55
CA LYS A 206 27.20 -12.38 0.33
C LYS A 206 26.65 -13.56 -0.47
N TRP A 207 25.84 -13.29 -1.50
CA TRP A 207 25.27 -14.33 -2.35
C TRP A 207 26.32 -15.04 -3.21
N CYS A 208 27.36 -14.34 -3.70
CA CYS A 208 28.47 -14.96 -4.42
C CYS A 208 29.19 -16.07 -3.64
N PHE A 209 29.21 -16.03 -2.30
CA PHE A 209 29.88 -17.06 -1.51
C PHE A 209 29.04 -18.34 -1.40
N LEU A 210 27.72 -18.24 -1.52
CA LEU A 210 26.78 -19.33 -1.25
C LEU A 210 26.20 -19.92 -2.54
N ALA A 211 25.93 -19.09 -3.55
CA ALA A 211 25.32 -19.51 -4.80
C ALA A 211 26.13 -20.60 -5.53
N PRO A 212 27.48 -20.51 -5.64
CA PRO A 212 28.29 -21.52 -6.34
C PRO A 212 28.50 -22.82 -5.58
N SER A 213 28.04 -22.93 -4.32
CA SER A 213 28.23 -24.15 -3.53
C SER A 213 27.50 -25.35 -4.16
N ASP A 214 28.16 -26.49 -4.26
CA ASP A 214 27.58 -27.76 -4.77
C ASP A 214 26.78 -28.52 -3.69
N ALA A 215 26.57 -27.93 -2.52
CA ALA A 215 25.79 -28.56 -1.46
C ALA A 215 24.36 -28.88 -1.96
N PRO A 216 23.88 -30.14 -1.77
CA PRO A 216 22.58 -30.57 -2.30
C PRO A 216 21.40 -29.87 -1.61
N VAL A 217 21.62 -29.26 -0.45
CA VAL A 217 20.62 -28.52 0.31
C VAL A 217 21.20 -27.16 0.68
N LYS A 218 20.42 -26.10 0.42
CA LYS A 218 20.72 -24.72 0.78
C LYS A 218 19.53 -24.11 1.51
N TYR A 219 19.80 -23.15 2.37
CA TYR A 219 18.77 -22.47 3.16
C TYR A 219 18.80 -20.97 2.91
N VAL A 220 17.61 -20.37 2.89
CA VAL A 220 17.42 -18.92 2.97
C VAL A 220 16.78 -18.63 4.32
N LEU A 221 17.46 -17.84 5.14
CA LEU A 221 17.01 -17.47 6.47
C LEU A 221 16.67 -15.98 6.45
N CYS A 222 15.41 -15.65 6.68
CA CYS A 222 14.98 -14.27 6.91
C CYS A 222 15.06 -14.00 8.41
N ASN A 223 15.87 -13.01 8.82
CA ASN A 223 15.84 -12.53 10.19
C ASN A 223 14.73 -11.48 10.31
N ALA A 224 13.65 -11.83 11.02
CA ALA A 224 12.55 -10.93 11.36
C ALA A 224 12.52 -10.62 12.88
N GLU A 225 13.63 -10.88 13.57
CA GLU A 225 13.82 -10.44 14.95
C GLU A 225 14.24 -8.97 14.93
N GLU A 226 13.27 -8.09 15.13
CA GLU A 226 13.44 -6.63 15.20
C GLU A 226 13.28 -6.17 16.66
N GLY A 227 14.26 -6.54 17.48
CA GLY A 227 14.27 -6.31 18.94
C GLY A 227 14.73 -4.91 19.36
N ASP A 228 15.25 -4.10 18.44
CA ASP A 228 15.75 -2.76 18.74
C ASP A 228 14.60 -1.79 19.09
N PRO A 229 14.65 -1.10 20.26
CA PRO A 229 13.62 -0.14 20.64
C PRO A 229 13.46 0.98 19.61
N GLY A 230 12.24 1.19 19.15
CA GLY A 230 11.91 2.21 18.14
C GLY A 230 12.01 1.73 16.69
N ALA A 231 12.46 0.50 16.44
CA ALA A 231 12.38 -0.13 15.13
C ALA A 231 11.00 -0.81 14.92
N PHE A 232 10.42 -0.57 13.75
CA PHE A 232 9.15 -1.13 13.29
C PHE A 232 9.07 -1.22 11.75
N ASN A 233 10.21 -1.17 11.07
CA ASN A 233 10.27 -1.24 9.61
C ASN A 233 9.98 -2.65 9.08
N ASP A 234 10.25 -3.68 9.89
CA ASP A 234 9.99 -5.08 9.52
C ASP A 234 8.58 -5.54 9.90
N LYS A 235 7.85 -4.77 10.73
CA LYS A 235 6.54 -5.09 11.33
C LYS A 235 5.33 -4.75 10.46
#